data_AF-A0A482XI56-F1
#
_entry.id   AF-A0A482XI56-F1
#
_cell.length_a   1.000
_cell.length_b   1.000
_cell.length_c   1.000
_cell.angle_alpha   90.00
_cell.angle_beta   90.00
_cell.angle_gamma   90.00
#
_symmetry.space_group_name_H-M   'P 1'
#
loop_
_entity.id
_entity.type
_entity.pdbx_description
1 polymer ?
#
loop_
_entity_poly.entity_id
_entity_poly.type
_entity_poly.pdbx_seq_one_letter_code
_entity_poly.pdbx_strand_id
1 'polypeptide(L)'
;MGEHSKSTPRLNLKSKTLQCKNLHDYLKTLQTGVLDRLYNHPTTCLAVFKELPDIAKHYVIRMLFVEQPVPQAVIASWVSQLHA
;
A
#
# COMPACT_ATOMS: atom_id res chain seq x y z
N MET A 1 -37.31 -32.61 12.97
CA MET A 1 -37.16 -31.19 13.34
C MET A 1 -35.97 -31.07 14.29
N GLY A 2 -34.90 -30.37 13.91
CA GLY A 2 -33.74 -30.17 14.80
C GLY A 2 -32.51 -29.61 14.10
N GLU A 3 -32.67 -28.52 13.35
CA GLU A 3 -31.57 -27.81 12.67
C GLU A 3 -30.72 -27.04 13.72
N HIS A 4 -29.57 -27.59 14.13
CA HIS A 4 -28.58 -26.84 14.91
C HIS A 4 -27.70 -26.00 13.97
N SER A 5 -28.19 -24.82 13.61
CA SER A 5 -27.40 -23.83 12.86
C SER A 5 -26.49 -23.07 13.83
N LYS A 6 -25.20 -23.43 13.86
CA LYS A 6 -24.17 -22.80 14.70
C LYS A 6 -23.96 -21.36 14.24
N SER A 7 -24.42 -20.42 15.06
CA SER A 7 -24.24 -18.98 14.88
C SER A 7 -22.76 -18.61 14.90
N THR A 8 -22.26 -18.14 13.77
CA THR A 8 -20.94 -17.51 13.66
C THR A 8 -20.91 -16.24 14.53
N PRO A 9 -19.91 -16.06 15.41
CA PRO A 9 -19.80 -14.84 16.19
C PRO A 9 -19.47 -13.68 15.25
N ARG A 10 -20.44 -12.78 15.06
CA ARG A 10 -20.22 -11.53 14.34
C ARG A 10 -19.17 -10.73 15.10
N LEU A 11 -18.00 -10.56 14.50
CA LEU A 11 -16.95 -9.69 15.01
C LEU A 11 -17.53 -8.28 15.15
N ASN A 12 -17.77 -7.85 16.39
CA ASN A 12 -18.25 -6.52 16.72
C ASN A 12 -17.07 -5.55 16.55
N LEU A 13 -16.85 -5.13 15.30
CA LEU A 13 -15.86 -4.13 14.95
C LEU A 13 -16.39 -2.79 15.45
N LYS A 14 -16.07 -2.43 16.70
CA LYS A 14 -16.30 -1.09 17.24
C LYS A 14 -15.63 -0.09 16.28
N SER A 15 -16.44 0.59 15.49
CA SER A 15 -15.99 1.54 14.48
C SER A 15 -15.33 2.73 15.18
N LYS A 16 -14.00 2.69 15.32
CA LYS A 16 -13.23 3.90 15.52
C LYS A 16 -13.42 4.72 14.24
N THR A 17 -13.90 5.95 14.39
CA THR A 17 -13.98 6.89 13.27
C THR A 17 -12.60 6.96 12.61
N LEU A 18 -12.56 6.84 11.27
CA LEU A 18 -11.32 6.91 10.52
C LEU A 18 -10.72 8.30 10.73
N GLN A 19 -9.62 8.36 11.49
CA GLN A 19 -8.93 9.63 11.83
C GLN A 19 -8.14 10.19 10.64
N CYS A 20 -7.84 9.36 9.64
CA CYS A 20 -7.05 9.73 8.48
C CYS A 20 -7.96 9.84 7.25
N LYS A 21 -7.81 10.92 6.48
CA LYS A 21 -8.60 11.17 5.27
C LYS A 21 -8.29 10.21 4.12
N ASN A 22 -7.03 9.78 4.01
CA ASN A 22 -6.54 8.96 2.89
C ASN A 22 -5.63 7.82 3.38
N LEU A 23 -5.54 6.75 2.59
CA LEU A 23 -4.70 5.59 2.89
C LEU A 23 -3.23 6.00 3.09
N HIS A 24 -2.70 6.83 2.19
CA HIS A 24 -1.31 7.25 2.25
C HIS A 24 -0.99 8.04 3.54
N ASP A 25 -1.90 8.88 4.00
CA ASP A 25 -1.75 9.62 5.25
C ASP A 25 -1.79 8.69 6.45
N TYR A 26 -2.66 7.66 6.43
CA TYR A 26 -2.68 6.63 7.45
C TYR A 26 -1.36 5.86 7.51
N LEU A 27 -0.83 5.43 6.36
CA LEU A 27 0.44 4.67 6.30
C LEU A 27 1.60 5.46 6.91
N LYS A 28 1.65 6.78 6.73
CA LYS A 28 2.67 7.65 7.35
C LYS A 28 2.62 7.70 8.88
N THR A 29 1.45 7.44 9.49
CA THR A 29 1.32 7.41 10.96
C THR A 29 1.81 6.12 11.60
N LEU A 30 2.02 5.08 10.79
CA LEU A 30 2.44 3.77 11.26
C LEU A 30 3.95 3.71 11.49
N GLN A 31 4.35 2.95 12.50
CA GLN A 31 5.77 2.67 12.75
C GLN A 31 6.34 1.77 11.65
N THR A 32 7.63 1.92 11.36
CA THR A 32 8.33 1.15 10.31
C THR A 32 8.16 -0.37 10.47
N GLY A 33 8.23 -0.89 11.70
CA GLY A 33 8.03 -2.33 11.94
C GLY A 33 6.60 -2.83 11.66
N VAL A 34 5.60 -1.96 11.74
CA VAL A 34 4.21 -2.29 11.36
C VAL A 34 4.08 -2.26 9.84
N LEU A 35 4.67 -1.26 9.18
CA LEU A 35 4.69 -1.17 7.72
C LEU A 35 5.38 -2.36 7.06
N ASP A 36 6.49 -2.83 7.63
CA ASP A 36 7.22 -3.99 7.12
C ASP A 36 6.33 -5.25 7.13
N ARG A 37 5.62 -5.51 8.24
CA ARG A 37 4.64 -6.61 8.31
C ARG A 37 3.48 -6.42 7.33
N LEU A 38 3.03 -5.18 7.14
CA LEU A 38 1.92 -4.86 6.26
C LEU A 38 2.27 -5.11 4.78
N TYR A 39 3.48 -4.74 4.36
CA TYR A 39 3.99 -4.93 2.99
C TYR A 39 4.50 -6.36 2.71
N ASN A 40 4.61 -7.21 3.73
CA ASN A 40 4.81 -8.66 3.51
C ASN A 40 3.54 -9.36 2.96
N HIS A 41 2.40 -8.68 2.93
CA HIS A 41 1.16 -9.22 2.35
C HIS A 41 0.92 -8.69 0.92
N PRO A 42 0.81 -9.57 -0.10
CA PRO A 42 0.70 -9.16 -1.50
C PRO A 42 -0.59 -8.36 -1.78
N THR A 43 -1.68 -8.67 -1.07
CA THR A 43 -2.94 -7.94 -1.19
C THR A 43 -2.79 -6.48 -0.78
N THR A 44 -2.00 -6.20 0.26
CA THR A 44 -1.77 -4.83 0.71
C THR A 44 -0.88 -4.07 -0.25
N CYS A 45 0.19 -4.69 -0.75
CA CYS A 45 1.06 -4.09 -1.76
C CYS A 45 0.28 -3.68 -3.01
N LEU A 46 -0.63 -4.55 -3.47
CA LEU A 46 -1.48 -4.25 -4.61
C LEU A 46 -2.46 -3.10 -4.32
N ALA A 47 -3.04 -3.05 -3.13
CA ALA A 47 -3.94 -1.97 -2.74
C ALA A 47 -3.22 -0.62 -2.73
N VAL A 48 -2.03 -0.55 -2.12
CA VAL A 48 -1.20 0.66 -2.11
C VAL A 48 -0.76 1.05 -3.51
N PHE A 49 -0.29 0.08 -4.31
CA PHE A 49 0.14 0.33 -5.70
C PHE A 49 -0.97 0.93 -6.57
N LYS A 50 -2.23 0.51 -6.37
CA LYS A 50 -3.38 1.05 -7.12
C LYS A 50 -3.66 2.52 -6.80
N GLU A 51 -3.47 2.93 -5.54
CA GLU A 51 -3.67 4.31 -5.08
C GLU A 51 -2.54 5.27 -5.49
N LEU A 52 -1.39 4.75 -5.95
CA LEU A 52 -0.28 5.59 -6.38
C LEU A 52 -0.62 6.38 -7.65
N PRO A 53 -0.09 7.62 -7.80
CA PRO A 53 -0.08 8.33 -9.07
C PRO A 53 0.57 7.49 -10.18
N ASP A 54 0.17 7.70 -11.43
CA ASP A 54 0.66 6.88 -12.55
C ASP A 54 2.19 6.88 -12.65
N ILE A 55 2.84 8.03 -12.47
CA ILE A 55 4.31 8.10 -12.48
C ILE A 55 4.96 7.25 -11.38
N ALA A 56 4.37 7.21 -10.18
CA ALA A 56 4.87 6.41 -9.07
C ALA A 56 4.76 4.90 -9.35
N LYS A 57 3.71 4.46 -10.05
CA LYS A 57 3.58 3.07 -10.50
C LYS A 57 4.72 2.67 -11.45
N HIS A 58 5.08 3.55 -12.39
CA HIS A 58 6.21 3.31 -13.30
C HIS A 58 7.53 3.18 -12.54
N TYR A 59 7.77 4.03 -11.54
CA TYR A 59 8.95 3.93 -10.67
C TYR A 59 9.03 2.57 -9.99
N VAL A 60 7.95 2.12 -9.35
CA VAL A 60 7.91 0.84 -8.64
C VAL A 60 8.18 -0.34 -9.58
N ILE A 61 7.49 -0.40 -10.73
CA ILE A 61 7.66 -1.53 -11.67
C ILE A 61 9.06 -1.57 -12.26
N ARG A 62 9.65 -0.41 -12.58
CA ARG A 62 11.02 -0.34 -13.11
C ARG A 62 12.06 -0.78 -12.09
N MET A 63 11.83 -0.53 -10.80
CA MET A 63 12.76 -0.90 -9.73
C MET A 63 12.53 -2.31 -9.17
N LEU A 64 11.37 -2.92 -9.37
CA LEU A 64 11.00 -4.21 -8.77
C LEU A 64 12.00 -5.33 -9.09
N PHE A 65 12.62 -5.30 -10.27
CA PHE A 65 13.57 -6.29 -10.74
C PHE A 65 15.04 -5.79 -10.72
N VAL A 66 15.29 -4.62 -10.15
CA VAL A 66 16.63 -4.07 -10.04
C VAL A 66 17.19 -4.43 -8.67
N GLU A 67 18.16 -5.34 -8.65
CA GLU A 67 18.76 -5.82 -7.40
C GLU A 67 19.67 -4.78 -6.74
N GLN A 68 20.19 -3.83 -7.53
CA GLN A 68 21.09 -2.78 -7.05
C GLN A 68 20.35 -1.45 -6.83
N PRO A 69 20.77 -0.65 -5.83
CA PRO A 69 20.19 0.67 -5.62
C PRO A 69 20.40 1.56 -6.84
N VAL A 70 19.32 2.14 -7.35
CA VAL A 70 19.37 3.06 -8.50
C VAL A 70 19.74 4.47 -8.00
N PRO A 71 20.78 5.11 -8.56
CA PRO A 71 21.14 6.48 -8.18
C PRO A 71 20.01 7.48 -8.47
N GLN A 72 19.81 8.45 -7.59
CA GLN A 72 18.75 9.46 -7.73
C GLN A 72 18.84 10.24 -9.05
N ALA A 73 20.05 10.51 -9.56
CA ALA A 73 20.25 11.18 -10.85
C ALA A 73 19.65 10.36 -12.02
N VAL A 74 19.73 9.04 -11.95
CA VAL A 74 19.15 8.13 -12.94
C VAL A 74 17.62 8.18 -12.84
N ILE A 75 17.06 8.14 -11.62
CA ILE A 75 15.61 8.27 -11.40
C ILE A 75 15.09 9.60 -11.95
N ALA A 76 15.79 10.71 -11.68
CA ALA A 76 15.43 12.03 -12.19
C ALA A 76 15.47 12.10 -13.72
N SER A 77 16.38 11.37 -14.37
CA SER A 77 16.45 11.28 -15.83
C SER A 77 15.31 10.47 -16.48
N TRP A 78 14.50 9.73 -15.70
CA TRP A 78 13.38 8.95 -16.26
C TRP A 78 12.21 9.82 -16.71
N VAL A 79 12.16 11.08 -16.28
CA VAL A 79 11.16 12.05 -16.72
C VAL A 79 11.84 13.08 -17.61
N SER A 80 11.44 13.13 -18.88
CA SER A 80 11.89 14.17 -19.80
C SER A 80 11.30 15.52 -19.39
N GLN A 81 12.12 16.58 -19.37
CA GLN A 81 11.69 17.96 -19.07
C GLN A 81 10.73 18.57 -20.12
N LEU A 82 10.32 17.81 -21.12
CA LEU A 82 9.54 18.32 -22.26
C LEU A 82 8.12 18.74 -21.85
N HIS A 83 7.59 18.25 -20.72
CA HIS A 83 6.26 18.61 -20.19
C HIS A 83 6.32 19.03 -18.70
N ALA A 84 7.24 19.93 -18.33
CA ALA A 84 7.25 20.58 -17.01
C ALA A 84 6.39 21.84 -17.00
#